data_AF-A0A820SFT6-F1
#
_entry.id   AF-A0A820SFT6-F1
#
_cell.length_a   1.000
_cell.length_b   1.000
_cell.length_c   1.000
_cell.angle_alpha   90.00
_cell.angle_beta   90.00
_cell.angle_gamma   90.00
#
_symmetry.space_group_name_H-M   'P 1'
#
loop_
_entity.id
_entity.type
_entity.pdbx_description
1 polymer ?
#
loop_
_entity_poly.entity_id
_entity_poly.type
_entity_poly.pdbx_seq_one_letter_code
_entity_poly.pdbx_strand_id
1 'polypeptide(L)'
;SCLYQVVQQRFPQHPLQAVSTVIFLRFLNPALVLPHEFGIVDAEPLPRIKRGLTLVSKILQNIANNLIFTKEFHMRCFNDYLRSTFDLTTNFVLSISEPINFNTIMPPDEQQPIENNHIPDSTILSPTYP
;
A
#
# COMPACT_ATOMS: atom_id res chain seq x y z
N SER A 1 -2.16 -8.37 -5.21
CA SER A 1 -3.16 -7.35 -4.85
C SER A 1 -3.63 -6.58 -6.09
N CYS A 2 -4.92 -6.19 -6.19
CA CYS A 2 -5.51 -5.53 -7.38
C CYS A 2 -4.76 -4.25 -7.80
N LEU A 3 -4.30 -3.45 -6.82
CA LEU A 3 -3.54 -2.22 -7.07
C LEU A 3 -2.22 -2.49 -7.82
N TYR A 4 -1.50 -3.56 -7.46
CA TYR A 4 -0.24 -3.93 -8.11
C TYR A 4 -0.45 -4.32 -9.57
N GLN A 5 -1.50 -5.10 -9.87
CA GLN A 5 -1.81 -5.53 -11.24
C GLN A 5 -2.16 -4.35 -12.15
N VAL A 6 -2.96 -3.39 -11.66
CA VAL A 6 -3.31 -2.17 -12.41
C VAL A 6 -2.09 -1.28 -12.62
N VAL A 7 -1.23 -1.15 -11.61
CA VAL A 7 0.01 -0.36 -11.72
C VAL A 7 1.02 -1.03 -12.65
N GLN A 8 1.13 -2.35 -12.67
CA GLN A 8 1.98 -3.09 -13.59
C GLN A 8 1.58 -2.90 -15.06
N GLN A 9 0.28 -2.80 -15.35
CA GLN A 9 -0.19 -2.48 -16.70
C GLN A 9 0.12 -1.05 -17.12
N ARG A 10 0.19 -0.10 -16.17
CA ARG A 10 0.38 1.33 -16.46
C ARG A 10 1.83 1.81 -16.34
N PHE A 11 2.64 1.16 -15.52
CA PHE A 11 4.04 1.43 -15.25
C PHE A 11 4.86 0.13 -15.21
N PRO A 12 5.04 -0.55 -16.35
CA PRO A 12 5.67 -1.87 -16.41
C PRO A 12 7.15 -1.86 -15.98
N GLN A 13 7.81 -0.71 -16.03
CA GLN A 13 9.23 -0.57 -15.67
C GLN A 13 9.46 -0.60 -14.15
N HIS A 14 8.57 0.01 -13.34
CA HIS A 14 8.74 0.13 -11.88
C HIS A 14 7.40 0.09 -11.09
N PRO A 15 6.65 -1.03 -11.14
CA PRO A 15 5.31 -1.09 -10.54
C PRO A 15 5.34 -0.95 -9.01
N LEU A 16 6.36 -1.50 -8.34
CA LEU A 16 6.50 -1.45 -6.89
C LEU A 16 6.77 -0.04 -6.38
N GLN A 17 7.61 0.72 -7.08
CA GLN A 17 7.91 2.10 -6.72
C GLN A 17 6.65 2.95 -6.84
N ALA A 18 5.86 2.77 -7.90
CA ALA A 18 4.60 3.49 -8.07
C ALA A 18 3.57 3.15 -6.97
N VAL A 19 3.45 1.87 -6.59
CA VAL A 19 2.60 1.45 -5.45
C VAL A 19 3.09 2.08 -4.15
N SER A 20 4.39 2.01 -3.87
CA SER A 20 5.03 2.61 -2.70
C SER A 20 4.73 4.10 -2.61
N THR A 21 5.04 4.86 -3.66
CA THR A 21 4.79 6.30 -3.75
C THR A 21 3.33 6.63 -3.46
N VAL A 22 2.37 5.89 -4.04
CA VAL A 22 0.94 6.15 -3.83
C VAL A 22 0.53 5.89 -2.39
N ILE A 23 0.98 4.79 -1.78
CA ILE A 23 0.65 4.46 -0.39
C ILE A 23 1.19 5.53 0.56
N PHE A 24 2.47 5.89 0.42
CA PHE A 24 3.08 6.91 1.26
C PHE A 24 2.45 8.28 1.05
N LEU A 25 2.19 8.68 -0.21
CA LEU A 25 1.67 10.00 -0.54
C LEU A 25 0.20 10.19 -0.16
N ARG A 26 -0.64 9.16 -0.32
CA ARG A 26 -2.09 9.28 -0.18
C ARG A 26 -2.65 8.73 1.12
N PHE A 27 -1.91 7.87 1.82
CA PHE A 27 -2.36 7.29 3.09
C PHE A 27 -1.49 7.73 4.26
N LEU A 28 -0.18 7.48 4.21
CA LEU A 28 0.70 7.74 5.37
C LEU A 28 0.98 9.23 5.59
N ASN A 29 1.33 9.97 4.52
CA ASN A 29 1.67 11.38 4.63
C ASN A 29 0.51 12.28 5.09
N PRO A 30 -0.73 12.11 4.59
CA PRO A 30 -1.88 12.86 5.10
C PRO A 30 -2.11 12.62 6.60
N ALA A 31 -2.04 11.36 7.04
CA ALA A 31 -2.18 10.98 8.45
C ALA A 31 -1.08 11.60 9.33
N LEU A 32 0.15 11.68 8.83
CA LEU A 32 1.27 12.31 9.56
C LEU A 32 1.15 13.82 9.66
N VAL A 33 0.73 14.50 8.58
CA VAL A 33 0.63 15.97 8.55
C VAL A 33 -0.60 16.47 9.31
N LEU A 34 -1.67 15.67 9.35
CA LEU A 34 -2.95 16.02 9.95
C LEU A 34 -3.40 14.99 11.01
N PRO A 35 -2.59 14.72 12.04
CA PRO A 35 -2.85 13.62 12.96
C PRO A 35 -4.16 13.79 13.74
N HIS A 36 -4.57 15.03 14.03
CA HIS A 36 -5.86 15.30 14.70
C HIS A 36 -7.06 15.03 13.78
N GLU A 37 -7.00 15.43 12.50
CA GLU A 37 -8.11 15.19 11.55
C GLU A 37 -8.32 13.71 11.25
N PHE A 38 -7.24 12.92 11.32
CA PHE A 38 -7.28 11.47 11.18
C PHE A 38 -7.61 10.74 12.50
N GLY A 39 -7.88 11.47 13.58
CA GLY A 39 -8.22 10.90 14.89
C GLY A 39 -7.07 10.15 15.57
N ILE A 40 -5.81 10.43 15.20
CA ILE A 40 -4.61 9.80 15.78
C ILE A 40 -4.27 10.44 17.13
N VAL A 41 -4.60 11.73 17.31
CA VAL A 41 -4.37 12.48 18.54
C VAL A 41 -5.64 13.21 18.94
N ASP A 42 -5.89 13.31 20.25
CA ASP A 42 -7.10 13.93 20.81
C ASP A 42 -7.11 15.46 20.67
N ALA A 43 -5.96 16.08 20.41
CA ALA A 43 -5.81 17.52 20.29
C ALA A 43 -4.83 17.91 19.19
N GLU A 44 -5.02 19.10 18.63
CA GLU A 44 -4.20 19.60 17.53
C GLU A 44 -2.73 19.83 17.97
N PRO A 45 -1.73 19.28 17.24
CA PRO A 45 -0.34 19.43 17.63
C PRO A 45 0.14 20.89 17.54
N LEU A 46 1.04 21.26 18.45
CA LEU A 46 1.71 22.55 18.42
C LEU A 46 2.42 22.79 17.06
N PRO A 47 2.54 24.04 16.59
CA PRO A 47 3.17 24.36 15.30
C PRO A 47 4.57 23.76 15.11
N ARG A 48 5.36 23.69 16.19
CA ARG A 48 6.69 23.05 16.19
C ARG A 48 6.61 21.56 15.87
N ILE A 49 5.63 20.85 16.42
CA ILE A 49 5.41 19.42 16.20
C ILE A 49 4.91 19.19 14.78
N LYS A 50 3.94 19.99 14.31
CA LYS A 50 3.47 19.95 12.92
C LYS A 50 4.62 20.08 11.92
N ARG A 51 5.52 21.05 12.13
CA ARG A 51 6.72 21.21 11.30
C ARG A 51 7.61 19.97 11.33
N GLY A 52 7.81 19.36 12.50
CA GLY A 52 8.54 18.10 12.63
C GLY A 52 7.90 16.97 11.82
N LEU A 53 6.59 16.79 11.94
CA LEU A 53 5.82 15.77 11.21
C LEU A 53 5.87 15.99 9.69
N THR A 54 5.84 17.25 9.23
CA THR A 54 6.04 17.58 7.81
C THR A 54 7.43 17.18 7.31
N LEU A 55 8.49 17.40 8.11
CA LEU A 55 9.84 16.97 7.74
C LEU A 55 9.95 15.44 7.67
N VAL A 56 9.34 14.73 8.62
CA VAL A 56 9.26 13.25 8.62
C VAL A 56 8.53 12.77 7.36
N SER A 57 7.38 13.37 7.04
CA SER A 57 6.62 13.06 5.83
C SER A 57 7.45 13.26 4.55
N LYS A 58 8.24 14.35 4.46
CA LYS A 58 9.18 14.57 3.35
C LYS A 58 10.24 13.47 3.25
N ILE A 59 10.82 13.04 4.38
CA ILE A 59 11.80 11.96 4.43
C ILE A 59 11.16 10.67 3.90
N LEU A 60 10.01 10.28 4.44
CA LEU A 60 9.29 9.07 4.03
C LEU A 60 8.89 9.11 2.54
N GLN A 61 8.47 10.27 2.03
CA GLN A 61 8.16 10.42 0.62
C GLN A 61 9.39 10.22 -0.28
N ASN A 62 10.55 10.72 0.14
CA ASN A 62 11.80 10.50 -0.58
C ASN A 62 12.23 9.04 -0.54
N ILE A 63 12.03 8.34 0.58
CA ILE A 63 12.22 6.89 0.68
C ILE A 63 11.33 6.17 -0.32
N ALA A 64 10.02 6.44 -0.32
CA ALA A 64 9.07 5.80 -1.22
C ALA A 64 9.39 6.05 -2.71
N ASN A 65 9.93 7.24 -3.02
CA ASN A 65 10.32 7.62 -4.37
C ASN A 65 11.73 7.15 -4.75
N ASN A 66 12.50 6.52 -3.86
CA ASN A 66 13.92 6.19 -4.05
C ASN A 66 14.76 7.43 -4.45
N LEU A 67 14.51 8.56 -3.81
CA LEU A 67 15.18 9.84 -4.05
C LEU A 67 15.97 10.31 -2.83
N ILE A 68 17.03 11.07 -3.07
CA ILE A 68 17.83 11.74 -2.03
C ILE A 68 17.63 13.26 -2.09
N PHE A 69 17.91 13.95 -0.98
CA PHE A 69 17.89 15.40 -0.96
C PHE A 69 19.12 15.97 -1.69
N THR A 70 18.87 16.72 -2.77
CA THR A 70 19.90 17.44 -3.54
C THR A 70 19.79 18.96 -3.37
N LYS A 71 18.57 19.50 -3.30
CA LYS A 71 18.32 20.95 -3.22
C LYS A 71 18.27 21.50 -1.78
N GLU A 72 17.71 20.74 -0.84
CA GLU A 72 17.51 21.17 0.54
C GLU A 72 18.75 20.84 1.41
N PHE A 73 19.69 21.78 1.54
CA PHE A 73 20.97 21.53 2.23
C PHE A 73 20.80 21.01 3.66
N HIS A 74 19.86 21.58 4.42
CA HIS A 74 19.56 21.17 5.80
C HIS A 74 18.95 19.75 5.91
N MET A 75 18.47 19.17 4.81
CA MET A 75 17.94 17.80 4.77
C MET A 75 18.97 16.78 4.29
N ARG A 76 20.14 17.22 3.78
CA ARG A 76 21.16 16.31 3.25
C ARG A 76 21.75 15.38 4.31
N CYS A 77 21.71 15.77 5.59
CA CYS A 77 22.14 14.91 6.69
C CYS A 77 21.33 13.59 6.79
N PHE A 78 20.13 13.54 6.21
CA PHE A 78 19.31 12.33 6.18
C PHE A 78 19.61 11.42 4.99
N ASN A 79 20.47 11.82 4.04
CA ASN A 79 20.68 11.05 2.81
C ASN A 79 21.24 9.66 3.07
N ASP A 80 22.09 9.49 4.08
CA ASP A 80 22.64 8.17 4.43
C ASP A 80 21.54 7.25 4.97
N TYR A 81 20.62 7.80 5.78
CA TYR A 81 19.44 7.09 6.26
C TYR A 81 18.46 6.74 5.12
N LEU A 82 18.25 7.65 4.16
CA LEU A 82 17.40 7.36 3.00
C LEU A 82 17.93 6.15 2.23
N ARG A 83 19.25 6.18 1.91
CA ARG A 83 19.91 5.13 1.14
C ARG A 83 19.83 3.78 1.82
N SER A 84 20.03 3.70 3.13
CA SER A 84 19.93 2.45 3.88
C SER A 84 18.50 1.90 3.98
N THR A 85 17.48 2.74 3.72
CA THR A 85 16.07 2.38 3.93
C THR A 85 15.33 2.04 2.62
N PHE A 86 15.92 2.33 1.45
CA PHE A 86 15.28 2.05 0.15
C PHE A 86 14.97 0.57 -0.06
N ASP A 87 15.93 -0.32 0.24
CA ASP A 87 15.74 -1.77 0.07
C ASP A 87 14.69 -2.32 1.03
N LEU A 88 14.71 -1.85 2.29
CA LEU A 88 13.71 -2.22 3.29
C LEU A 88 12.30 -1.83 2.83
N THR A 89 12.13 -0.63 2.30
CA THR A 89 10.83 -0.13 1.83
C THR A 89 10.35 -0.91 0.61
N THR A 90 11.26 -1.25 -0.30
CA THR A 90 10.93 -2.07 -1.47
C THR A 90 10.44 -3.45 -1.05
N ASN A 91 11.12 -4.09 -0.08
CA ASN A 91 10.72 -5.39 0.47
C ASN A 91 9.38 -5.32 1.21
N PHE A 92 9.13 -4.25 1.96
CA PHE A 92 7.83 -4.02 2.61
C PHE A 92 6.70 -3.87 1.57
N VAL A 93 6.92 -3.11 0.50
CA VAL A 93 5.90 -2.90 -0.52
C VAL A 93 5.63 -4.19 -1.31
N LEU A 94 6.67 -5.00 -1.52
CA LEU A 94 6.53 -6.35 -2.08
C LEU A 94 5.62 -7.21 -1.20
N SER A 95 5.90 -7.31 0.10
CA SER A 95 5.14 -8.18 1.01
C SER A 95 3.65 -7.79 1.12
N ILE A 96 3.32 -6.50 1.07
CA ILE A 96 1.92 -6.04 1.08
C ILE A 96 1.24 -6.12 -0.31
N SER A 97 2.02 -6.22 -1.39
CA SER A 97 1.50 -6.32 -2.75
C SER A 97 1.21 -7.77 -3.15
N GLU A 98 1.90 -8.73 -2.54
CA GLU A 98 1.63 -10.15 -2.69
C GLU A 98 0.20 -10.48 -2.20
N PRO A 99 -0.53 -11.35 -2.93
CA PRO A 99 -1.81 -11.83 -2.45
C PRO A 99 -1.61 -12.63 -1.16
N ILE A 100 -2.44 -12.36 -0.14
CA ILE A 100 -2.51 -13.20 1.06
C ILE A 100 -2.75 -14.64 0.59
N ASN A 101 -1.75 -15.50 0.76
CA ASN A 101 -1.94 -16.92 0.52
C ASN A 101 -2.69 -17.50 1.71
N PHE A 102 -4.03 -17.57 1.60
CA PHE A 102 -4.89 -18.15 2.63
C PHE A 102 -4.49 -19.60 2.99
N ASN A 103 -3.80 -20.31 2.08
CA ASN A 103 -3.30 -21.66 2.32
C ASN A 103 -2.15 -21.70 3.35
N THR A 104 -1.49 -20.58 3.63
CA THR A 104 -0.41 -20.51 4.64
C THR A 104 -0.93 -20.16 6.03
N ILE A 105 -2.15 -19.63 6.14
CA ILE A 105 -2.70 -19.07 7.37
C ILE A 105 -3.72 -20.02 8.02
N MET A 106 -4.33 -20.91 7.24
CA MET A 106 -5.23 -21.94 7.77
C MET A 106 -4.46 -23.24 8.00
N PRO A 107 -4.51 -23.85 9.20
CA PRO A 107 -3.99 -25.21 9.38
C PRO A 107 -4.71 -26.19 8.42
N PRO A 108 -4.06 -27.28 8.00
CA PRO A 108 -4.61 -28.23 7.03
C PRO A 108 -6.01 -28.76 7.39
N ASP A 109 -6.34 -28.76 8.69
CA ASP A 109 -7.57 -29.34 9.24
C ASP A 109 -8.82 -28.44 9.08
N GLU A 110 -8.66 -27.16 8.73
CA GLU A 110 -9.79 -26.23 8.49
C GLU A 110 -10.12 -26.04 7.00
N GLN A 111 -9.44 -26.79 6.12
CA GLN A 111 -9.73 -26.79 4.68
C GLN A 111 -11.03 -27.55 4.41
N GLN A 112 -12.15 -26.81 4.34
CA GLN A 112 -13.40 -27.38 3.85
C GLN A 112 -13.21 -27.85 2.39
N PRO A 113 -13.58 -29.08 2.03
CA PRO A 113 -13.56 -29.51 0.64
C PRO A 113 -14.42 -28.57 -0.19
N ILE A 114 -13.91 -28.12 -1.33
CA ILE A 114 -14.73 -27.45 -2.34
C ILE A 114 -15.70 -28.53 -2.83
N GLU A 115 -16.91 -28.57 -2.25
CA GLU A 115 -17.97 -29.45 -2.70
C GLU A 115 -18.34 -28.99 -4.11
N ASN A 116 -18.05 -29.84 -5.11
CA ASN A 116 -18.46 -29.66 -6.50
C ASN A 116 -19.99 -29.77 -6.59
N ASN A 117 -20.71 -28.80 -6.03
CA ASN A 117 -22.15 -28.72 -6.16
C ASN A 117 -22.51 -28.12 -7.52
N HIS A 118 -22.70 -29.05 -8.45
CA HIS A 118 -23.87 -29.13 -9.30
C HIS A 118 -24.27 -27.81 -9.99
N ILE A 119 -23.77 -27.61 -11.21
CA ILE A 119 -24.48 -26.77 -12.18
C ILE A 119 -25.81 -27.51 -12.45
N PRO A 120 -26.99 -26.96 -12.08
CA PRO A 120 -28.24 -27.54 -12.53
C PRO A 120 -28.33 -27.31 -14.04
N ASP A 121 -28.52 -28.39 -14.78
CA ASP A 121 -28.79 -28.41 -16.21
C ASP A 121 -29.82 -27.34 -16.58
N SER A 122 -29.40 -26.27 -17.24
CA SER A 122 -30.31 -25.34 -17.89
C SER A 122 -30.79 -25.96 -19.20
N THR A 123 -31.58 -27.03 -19.10
CA THR A 123 -32.41 -27.55 -20.18
C THR A 123 -33.86 -27.59 -19.70
N ILE A 124 -34.76 -27.09 -20.54
CA ILE A 124 -36.23 -27.09 -20.45
C ILE A 124 -36.85 -25.92 -19.68
N LEU A 125 -37.19 -24.86 -20.42
CA LEU A 125 -38.55 -24.30 -20.42
C LEU A 125 -38.71 -23.36 -21.64
N SER A 126 -39.21 -23.92 -22.74
CA SER A 126 -39.87 -23.15 -23.80
C SER A 126 -41.13 -22.49 -23.23
N PRO A 127 -41.36 -21.18 -23.44
CA PRO A 127 -42.67 -20.60 -23.20
C PRO A 127 -43.55 -20.89 -24.42
N THR A 128 -44.47 -21.83 -24.25
CA THR A 128 -45.69 -21.90 -25.04
C THR A 128 -46.69 -20.88 -24.49
N TYR A 129 -47.52 -20.37 -25.40
CA TYR A 129 -48.83 -19.72 -25.22
C TYR A 129 -48.88 -18.18 -25.19
N PRO A 130 -50.05 -17.58 -25.49
CA PRO A 130 -51.24 -18.08 -26.20
C PRO A 130 -51.49 -17.37 -27.55
#